data_AF-A0A6C0I7V2-F1
#
_entry.id   AF-A0A6C0I7V2-F1
#
_cell.length_a   1.000
_cell.length_b   1.000
_cell.length_c   1.000
_cell.angle_alpha   90.00
_cell.angle_beta   90.00
_cell.angle_gamma   90.00
#
_symmetry.space_group_name_H-M   'P 1'
#
loop_
_entity.id
_entity.type
_entity.pdbx_description
1 polymer ?
#
loop_
_entity_poly.entity_id
_entity_poly.type
_entity_poly.pdbx_seq_one_letter_code
_entity_poly.pdbx_strand_id
1 'polypeptide(L)' 'MFIFSAVLFFLLTPGIILSLPPGGSKMMVAATHAVVFGVVFTLSHNMLMALGGSM' A
#
# COMPACT_ATOMS: atom_id res chain seq x y z
N MET A 1 -5.00 -12.49 -5.05
CA MET A 1 -4.52 -11.27 -4.36
C MET A 1 -5.58 -10.18 -4.17
N PHE A 2 -6.81 -10.31 -4.71
CA PHE A 2 -7.82 -9.22 -4.66
C PHE A 2 -8.17 -8.75 -3.24
N ILE A 3 -8.53 -9.68 -2.34
CA ILE A 3 -8.84 -9.33 -0.94
C ILE A 3 -7.61 -8.73 -0.25
N PHE A 4 -6.44 -9.32 -0.47
CA PHE A 4 -5.18 -8.80 0.07
C PHE A 4 -4.91 -7.36 -0.39
N SER A 5 -5.05 -7.06 -1.68
CA SER A 5 -4.90 -5.70 -2.23
C SER A 5 -5.96 -4.73 -1.70
N ALA A 6 -7.20 -5.17 -1.56
CA ALA A 6 -8.28 -4.33 -1.03
C ALA A 6 -8.03 -3.93 0.43
N VAL A 7 -7.60 -4.91 1.25
CA VAL A 7 -7.21 -4.66 2.64
C VAL A 7 -6.00 -3.72 2.71
N LEU A 8 -4.97 -3.96 1.90
CA LEU A 8 -3.78 -3.11 1.86
C LEU A 8 -4.09 -1.67 1.45
N PHE A 9 -4.94 -1.48 0.45
CA PHE A 9 -5.39 -0.16 0.00
C PHE A 9 -6.13 0.58 1.11
N PHE A 10 -7.08 -0.10 1.78
CA PHE A 10 -7.82 0.48 2.89
C PHE A 10 -6.89 0.88 4.05
N LEU A 11 -6.01 -0.02 4.48
CA LEU A 11 -5.08 0.26 5.57
C LEU A 11 -4.15 1.42 5.24
N LEU A 12 -3.55 1.44 4.04
CA LEU A 12 -2.62 2.51 3.64
C LEU A 12 -3.31 3.83 3.29
N THR A 13 -4.65 3.91 3.37
CA THR A 13 -5.36 5.19 3.20
C THR A 13 -4.86 6.20 4.24
N PRO A 14 -4.53 7.45 3.82
CA PRO A 14 -4.02 8.45 4.74
C PRO A 14 -4.97 8.67 5.93
N GLY A 15 -4.46 8.53 7.14
CA GLY A 15 -5.22 8.64 8.38
C GLY A 15 -5.67 7.32 9.02
N ILE A 16 -5.45 6.17 8.37
CA ILE A 16 -5.67 4.84 8.96
C ILE A 16 -4.37 4.32 9.60
N ILE A 17 -3.40 3.88 8.79
CA ILE A 17 -2.04 3.57 9.27
C ILE A 17 -0.95 4.42 8.60
N LEU A 18 -1.22 5.01 7.43
CA LEU A 18 -0.29 5.93 6.78
C LEU A 18 -0.59 7.37 7.23
N SER A 19 0.35 7.98 7.95
CA SER A 19 0.24 9.40 8.32
C SER A 19 0.95 10.28 7.30
N LEU A 20 0.22 11.24 6.74
CA LEU A 20 0.77 12.28 5.87
C LEU A 20 0.55 13.66 6.52
N PRO A 21 1.44 14.64 6.29
CA PRO A 21 1.32 15.96 6.89
C PRO A 21 -0.02 16.61 6.54
N PRO A 22 -0.71 17.22 7.52
CA PRO A 22 -1.91 18.00 7.25
C PRO A 22 -1.56 19.22 6.39
N GLY A 23 -2.41 19.54 5.41
CA GLY A 23 -2.24 20.71 4.52
C GLY A 23 -1.66 20.40 3.13
N GLY A 24 -1.32 19.14 2.83
CA GLY A 24 -0.99 18.72 1.47
C GLY A 24 -2.19 18.84 0.51
N SER A 25 -1.94 19.15 -0.77
CA SER A 25 -3.00 19.16 -1.78
C SER A 25 -3.60 17.76 -1.94
N LYS A 26 -4.89 17.67 -2.30
CA LYS A 26 -5.57 16.38 -2.52
C LYS A 26 -4.81 15.51 -3.53
N MET A 27 -4.25 16.14 -4.56
CA MET A 27 -3.44 15.47 -5.57
C MET A 27 -2.15 14.88 -5.00
N MET A 28 -1.44 15.65 -4.16
CA MET A 28 -0.20 15.19 -3.51
C MET A 28 -0.48 14.03 -2.56
N VAL A 29 -1.52 14.12 -1.74
CA VAL A 29 -1.93 13.07 -0.80
C VAL A 29 -2.28 11.79 -1.55
N ALA A 30 -3.07 11.89 -2.63
CA ALA A 30 -3.43 10.75 -3.47
C ALA A 30 -2.21 10.13 -4.17
N ALA A 31 -1.30 10.95 -4.68
CA ALA A 31 -0.07 10.49 -5.32
C ALA A 31 0.83 9.75 -4.32
N THR A 32 1.03 10.30 -3.11
CA THR A 32 1.82 9.62 -2.07
C THR A 32 1.19 8.30 -1.64
N HIS A 33 -0.13 8.28 -1.41
CA HIS A 33 -0.84 7.04 -1.11
C HIS A 33 -0.66 6.00 -2.22
N ALA A 34 -0.83 6.38 -3.49
CA ALA A 34 -0.68 5.48 -4.62
C ALA A 34 0.73 4.89 -4.74
N VAL A 35 1.76 5.73 -4.54
CA VAL A 35 3.17 5.28 -4.55
C VAL A 35 3.43 4.30 -3.40
N VAL A 36 3.03 4.65 -2.17
CA VAL A 36 3.24 3.79 -1.00
C VAL A 36 2.49 2.46 -1.17
N PHE A 37 1.23 2.49 -1.60
CA PHE A 37 0.46 1.29 -1.89
C PHE A 37 1.13 0.42 -2.95
N GLY A 38 1.58 0.99 -4.07
CA GLY A 38 2.23 0.25 -5.15
C GLY A 38 3.52 -0.44 -4.70
N VAL A 39 4.35 0.27 -3.91
CA VAL A 39 5.60 -0.28 -3.36
C VAL A 39 5.30 -1.42 -2.39
N VAL A 40 4.43 -1.19 -1.40
CA VAL A 40 4.12 -2.20 -0.37
C VAL A 40 3.45 -3.43 -1.00
N PHE A 41 2.54 -3.24 -1.95
CA PHE A 41 1.89 -4.34 -2.66
C PHE A 41 2.89 -5.18 -3.45
N THR A 42 3.80 -4.55 -4.19
CA THR A 42 4.82 -5.25 -5.00
C THR A 42 5.78 -6.05 -4.11
N LEU A 43 6.28 -5.43 -3.03
CA LEU A 43 7.18 -6.11 -2.10
C LEU A 43 6.48 -7.28 -1.40
N SER A 44 5.25 -7.06 -0.93
CA SER A 44 4.46 -8.12 -0.28
C SER A 44 4.18 -9.28 -1.22
N HIS A 45 3.84 -8.98 -2.49
CA HIS A 45 3.61 -9.99 -3.51
C HIS A 45 4.87 -10.83 -3.78
N ASN A 46 6.01 -10.17 -3.99
CA ASN A 46 7.27 -10.86 -4.25
C ASN A 46 7.73 -11.70 -3.04
N MET A 47 7.53 -11.19 -1.82
CA MET A 47 7.84 -11.93 -0.60
C MET A 47 6.92 -13.14 -0.41
N LEU A 48 5.61 -12.99 -0.65
CA LEU A 48 4.66 -14.11 -0.61
C LEU A 48 4.99 -15.17 -1.66
N MET A 49 5.40 -14.76 -2.86
CA MET A 49 5.82 -15.70 -3.91
C MET A 49 7.14 -16.39 -3.57
N ALA A 50 8.11 -15.68 -2.99
CA ALA A 50 9.36 -16.29 -2.53
C ALA A 50 9.13 -17.31 -1.41
N LEU A 51 8.26 -16.98 -0.44
CA LEU A 51 7.88 -17.88 0.65
C LEU A 51 7.01 -19.07 0.19
N GLY A 52 6.13 -18.84 -0.79
CA GLY A 52 5.27 -19.88 -1.36
C GLY A 52 5.95 -20.77 -2.40
N GLY A 53 6.99 -20.28 -3.07
CA GLY A 53 7.83 -21.03 -4.01
C GLY A 53 8.97 -21.81 -3.35
N SER A 54 9.18 -21.63 -2.04
CA SER A 54 10.08 -22.44 -1.22
C SER A 54 9.40 -23.66 -0.57
N MET A 55 8.20 -24.04 -1.05
CA MET A 55 7.42 -25.20 -0.62
C MET A 55 7.38 -26.27 -1.70
#